data_AF-A0AA42HN63-F1
#
_entry.id   AF-A0AA42HN63-F1
#
_cell.length_a   1.000
_cell.length_b   1.000
_cell.length_c   1.000
_cell.angle_alpha   90.00
_cell.angle_beta   90.00
_cell.angle_gamma   90.00
#
_symmetry.space_group_name_H-M   'P 1'
#
loop_
_entity.id
_entity.type
_entity.pdbx_description
1 polymer ?
#
loop_
_entity_poly.entity_id
_entity_poly.type
_entity_poly.pdbx_seq_one_letter_code
_entity_poly.pdbx_strand_id
1 'polypeptide(L)'
;MSTLRYALVGGVGAGKTTLFNALRGRDEAARKTQALDYDPCGALDTPGEFVSHPRLYRALITSTDDVDVLVYVHPADSNECRLPPGLLDIHAGKRVLAVISKCDLPGVDLPAVESLLRRHGIEGPFVHTTRDDPASIERLRQLLSEGHRIEEELK
;
A
#
# COMPACT_ATOMS: atom_id res chain seq x y z
N MET A 1 5.03 21.87 -3.23
CA MET A 1 5.56 20.49 -3.22
C MET A 1 4.46 19.61 -3.77
N SER A 2 4.65 18.98 -4.92
CA SER A 2 3.67 18.05 -5.50
C SER A 2 3.74 16.72 -4.74
N THR A 3 2.59 16.28 -4.23
CA THR A 3 2.42 14.98 -3.57
C THR A 3 2.52 13.86 -4.61
N LEU A 4 3.26 12.78 -4.32
CA LEU A 4 3.28 11.60 -5.19
C LEU A 4 1.90 10.95 -5.22
N ARG A 5 1.49 10.48 -6.41
CA ARG A 5 0.30 9.66 -6.59
C ARG A 5 0.64 8.25 -6.14
N TYR A 6 -0.20 7.66 -5.31
CA TYR A 6 0.02 6.31 -4.79
C TYR A 6 -1.23 5.46 -4.88
N ALA A 7 -1.06 4.15 -5.04
CA ALA A 7 -2.14 3.19 -4.93
C ALA A 7 -1.95 2.28 -3.72
N LEU A 8 -2.98 2.15 -2.89
CA LEU A 8 -3.04 1.12 -1.86
C LEU A 8 -3.50 -0.19 -2.50
N VAL A 9 -2.67 -1.23 -2.42
CA VAL A 9 -2.92 -2.55 -3.01
C VAL A 9 -2.82 -3.61 -1.93
N GLY A 10 -3.74 -4.58 -1.90
CA GLY A 10 -3.73 -5.63 -0.88
C GLY A 10 -5.09 -6.31 -0.74
N GLY A 11 -5.13 -7.43 -0.03
CA GLY A 11 -6.33 -8.25 0.13
C GLY A 11 -7.51 -7.54 0.81
N VAL A 12 -8.68 -8.18 0.77
CA VAL A 12 -9.85 -7.75 1.54
C VAL A 12 -9.50 -7.77 3.04
N GLY A 13 -9.84 -6.71 3.77
CA GLY A 13 -9.56 -6.64 5.21
C GLY A 13 -8.10 -6.36 5.59
N ALA A 14 -7.24 -6.01 4.63
CA ALA A 14 -5.84 -5.64 4.89
C ALA A 14 -5.67 -4.27 5.58
N GLY A 15 -6.74 -3.46 5.70
CA GLY A 15 -6.67 -2.13 6.35
C GLY A 15 -6.39 -0.96 5.39
N LYS A 16 -6.52 -1.15 4.07
CA LYS A 16 -6.29 -0.11 3.05
C LYS A 16 -7.15 1.13 3.27
N THR A 17 -8.47 0.99 3.34
CA THR A 17 -9.40 2.11 3.54
C THR A 17 -9.16 2.84 4.88
N THR A 18 -8.83 2.10 5.95
CA THR A 18 -8.44 2.70 7.23
C THR A 18 -7.17 3.53 7.09
N LEU A 19 -6.14 2.97 6.46
CA LEU A 19 -4.88 3.66 6.19
C LEU A 19 -5.09 4.90 5.30
N PHE A 20 -5.95 4.78 4.30
CA PHE A 20 -6.29 5.85 3.37
C PHE A 20 -6.95 7.04 4.05
N ASN A 21 -7.93 6.76 4.91
CA ASN A 21 -8.59 7.79 5.73
C ASN A 21 -7.59 8.44 6.70
N ALA A 22 -6.75 7.64 7.35
CA ALA A 22 -5.72 8.13 8.26
C ALA A 22 -4.71 9.05 7.55
N LEU A 23 -4.24 8.68 6.35
CA LEU A 23 -3.34 9.51 5.53
C LEU A 23 -3.97 10.86 5.15
N ARG A 24 -5.29 10.90 4.96
CA ARG A 24 -6.06 12.12 4.67
C ARG A 24 -6.50 12.90 5.93
N GLY A 25 -6.17 12.43 7.13
CA GLY A 25 -6.60 13.06 8.39
C GLY A 25 -8.12 12.99 8.61
N ARG A 26 -8.80 12.00 8.00
CA ARG A 26 -10.24 11.79 8.14
C ARG A 26 -10.49 10.75 9.24
N ASP A 27 -11.29 11.12 10.24
CA ASP A 27 -11.78 10.19 11.26
C ASP A 27 -13.11 9.55 10.80
N GLU A 28 -13.02 8.82 9.68
CA GLU A 28 -14.16 8.13 9.08
C GLU A 28 -14.00 6.62 9.24
N ALA A 29 -15.05 5.97 9.76
CA ALA A 29 -15.09 4.51 9.82
C ALA A 29 -14.94 3.91 8.42
N ALA A 30 -13.96 3.02 8.25
CA ALA A 30 -13.73 2.34 6.99
C ALA A 30 -14.99 1.59 6.53
N ARG A 31 -15.55 2.02 5.40
CA ARG A 31 -16.63 1.32 4.72
C ARG A 31 -16.03 0.50 3.58
N LYS A 32 -16.67 -0.64 3.26
CA LYS A 32 -16.18 -1.53 2.22
C LYS A 32 -16.13 -0.77 0.88
N THR A 33 -14.93 -0.59 0.33
CA THR A 33 -14.71 0.07 -0.96
C THR A 33 -15.25 -0.81 -2.09
N GLN A 34 -16.39 -0.42 -2.68
CA GLN A 34 -17.03 -1.11 -3.82
C GLN A 34 -16.66 -0.48 -5.17
N ALA A 35 -16.02 0.69 -5.17
CA ALA A 35 -15.56 1.44 -6.34
C ALA A 35 -14.22 2.12 -6.01
N LEU A 36 -13.38 2.37 -7.02
CA LEU A 36 -12.11 3.09 -6.84
C LEU A 36 -12.37 4.48 -6.22
N ASP A 37 -11.76 4.75 -5.07
CA ASP A 37 -11.78 6.07 -4.44
C ASP A 37 -10.51 6.82 -4.82
N TYR A 38 -10.69 7.91 -5.57
CA TYR A 38 -9.65 8.83 -5.98
C TYR A 38 -9.68 10.06 -5.06
N ASP A 39 -8.53 10.47 -4.54
CA ASP A 39 -8.37 11.81 -3.97
C ASP A 39 -7.97 12.82 -5.06
N PRO A 40 -8.37 14.11 -4.92
CA PRO A 40 -7.82 15.23 -5.69
C PRO A 40 -6.30 15.18 -5.99
N CYS A 41 -5.50 14.60 -5.11
CA CYS A 41 -4.05 14.42 -5.24
C CYS A 41 -3.63 13.14 -5.99
N GLY A 42 -4.58 12.37 -6.55
CA GLY A 42 -4.32 11.17 -7.35
C GLY A 42 -4.00 9.90 -6.55
N ALA A 43 -4.30 9.90 -5.24
CA ALA A 43 -4.18 8.71 -4.40
C ALA A 43 -5.37 7.76 -4.59
N LEU A 44 -5.12 6.45 -4.62
CA LEU A 44 -6.11 5.40 -4.91
C LEU A 44 -6.29 4.41 -3.75
N ASP A 45 -7.53 4.22 -3.30
CA ASP A 45 -7.92 3.03 -2.53
C ASP A 45 -8.54 2.00 -3.47
N THR A 46 -7.87 0.85 -3.61
CA THR A 46 -8.33 -0.23 -4.50
C THR A 46 -9.23 -1.22 -3.76
N PRO A 47 -10.28 -1.77 -4.40
CA PRO A 47 -11.04 -2.89 -3.83
C PRO A 47 -10.12 -4.08 -3.55
N GLY A 48 -10.22 -4.68 -2.37
CA GLY A 48 -9.38 -5.84 -2.01
C GLY A 48 -9.64 -7.06 -2.90
N GLU A 49 -10.79 -7.10 -3.54
CA GLU A 49 -11.21 -8.08 -4.53
C GLU A 49 -10.30 -8.07 -5.76
N PHE A 50 -9.68 -6.94 -6.10
CA PHE A 50 -8.76 -6.82 -7.24
C PHE A 50 -7.51 -7.68 -7.08
N VAL A 51 -7.04 -7.84 -5.83
CA VAL A 51 -5.94 -8.73 -5.46
C VAL A 51 -6.45 -10.15 -5.18
N SER A 52 -7.66 -10.28 -4.64
CA SER A 52 -8.18 -11.58 -4.17
C SER A 52 -8.77 -12.46 -5.29
N HIS A 53 -9.08 -11.89 -6.47
CA HIS A 53 -9.68 -12.63 -7.58
C HIS A 53 -8.87 -12.45 -8.87
N PRO A 54 -8.30 -13.52 -9.45
CA PRO A 54 -7.50 -13.44 -10.69
C PRO A 54 -8.21 -12.76 -11.87
N ARG A 55 -9.54 -12.90 -11.96
CA ARG A 55 -10.34 -12.24 -13.01
C ARG A 55 -10.30 -10.71 -12.96
N LEU A 56 -9.92 -10.13 -11.81
CA LEU A 56 -9.85 -8.69 -11.58
C LEU A 56 -8.43 -8.12 -11.67
N TYR A 57 -7.40 -8.95 -11.96
CA TYR A 57 -6.02 -8.47 -12.09
C TYR A 57 -5.85 -7.42 -13.17
N ARG A 58 -6.60 -7.53 -14.28
CA ARG A 58 -6.59 -6.49 -15.32
C ARG A 58 -7.05 -5.15 -14.76
N ALA A 59 -8.11 -5.13 -13.94
CA ALA A 59 -8.60 -3.91 -13.33
C ALA A 59 -7.57 -3.30 -12.37
N LEU A 60 -6.88 -4.14 -11.59
CA LEU A 60 -5.77 -3.73 -10.74
C LEU A 60 -4.68 -3.03 -11.58
N ILE A 61 -4.12 -3.74 -12.56
CA ILE A 61 -3.02 -3.26 -13.42
C ILE A 61 -3.39 -1.92 -14.07
N THR A 62 -4.57 -1.83 -14.70
CA THR A 62 -4.97 -0.58 -15.38
C THR A 62 -5.23 0.56 -14.39
N SER A 63 -5.72 0.26 -13.18
CA SER A 63 -5.96 1.31 -12.17
C SER A 63 -4.67 1.85 -11.57
N THR A 64 -3.61 1.04 -11.52
CA THR A 64 -2.32 1.41 -10.92
C THR A 64 -1.28 1.89 -11.95
N ASP A 65 -1.65 2.00 -13.22
CA ASP A 65 -0.72 2.38 -14.29
C ASP A 65 -0.25 3.83 -14.21
N ASP A 66 -1.04 4.72 -13.60
CA ASP A 66 -0.75 6.16 -13.54
C ASP A 66 -0.36 6.65 -12.12
N VAL A 67 0.07 5.76 -11.23
CA VAL A 67 0.62 6.15 -9.91
C VAL A 67 2.14 6.11 -9.88
N ASP A 68 2.75 6.92 -9.03
CA ASP A 68 4.21 6.97 -8.85
C ASP A 68 4.68 5.88 -7.86
N VAL A 69 3.81 5.53 -6.90
CA VAL A 69 4.13 4.60 -5.81
C VAL A 69 3.06 3.52 -5.66
N LEU A 70 3.48 2.27 -5.62
CA LEU A 70 2.64 1.15 -5.18
C LEU A 70 2.86 0.91 -3.69
N VAL A 71 1.80 1.04 -2.90
CA VAL A 71 1.83 0.73 -1.46
C VAL A 71 1.10 -0.59 -1.24
N TYR A 72 1.85 -1.66 -1.03
CA TYR A 72 1.27 -2.95 -0.68
C TYR A 72 0.94 -2.99 0.81
N VAL A 73 -0.35 -3.14 1.13
CA VAL A 73 -0.84 -3.22 2.51
C VAL A 73 -1.07 -4.69 2.86
N HIS A 74 -0.33 -5.17 3.85
CA HIS A 74 -0.35 -6.55 4.32
C HIS A 74 -0.69 -6.60 5.81
N PRO A 75 -1.72 -7.33 6.24
CA PRO A 75 -2.06 -7.42 7.66
C PRO A 75 -1.09 -8.37 8.38
N ALA A 76 -0.61 -7.96 9.56
CA ALA A 76 0.45 -8.63 10.30
C ALA A 76 0.07 -10.03 10.82
N ASP A 77 -1.23 -10.31 10.92
CA ASP A 77 -1.80 -11.61 11.28
C ASP A 77 -1.92 -12.58 10.08
N SER A 78 -1.56 -12.16 8.86
CA SER A 78 -1.59 -13.02 7.67
C SER A 78 -0.22 -13.62 7.35
N ASN A 79 -0.20 -14.95 7.22
CA ASN A 79 0.95 -15.74 6.77
C ASN A 79 1.00 -15.93 5.24
N GLU A 80 0.02 -15.41 4.50
CA GLU A 80 -0.08 -15.49 3.05
C GLU A 80 0.07 -14.12 2.40
N CYS A 81 1.08 -13.97 1.53
CA CYS A 81 1.17 -12.83 0.63
C CYS A 81 0.25 -13.10 -0.58
N ARG A 82 -0.71 -12.22 -0.82
CA ARG A 82 -1.71 -12.37 -1.90
C ARG A 82 -1.37 -11.55 -3.13
N LEU A 83 -0.17 -11.00 -3.20
CA LEU A 83 0.29 -10.21 -4.33
C LEU A 83 0.16 -11.03 -5.63
N PRO A 84 -0.53 -10.52 -6.66
CA PRO A 84 -0.66 -11.22 -7.92
C PRO A 84 0.73 -11.50 -8.53
N PRO A 85 0.99 -12.72 -9.02
CA PRO A 85 2.25 -13.04 -9.70
C PRO A 85 2.51 -12.08 -10.86
N GLY A 86 3.74 -11.59 -10.98
CA GLY A 86 4.14 -10.65 -12.04
C GLY A 86 3.67 -9.21 -11.86
N LEU A 87 2.89 -8.88 -10.80
CA LEU A 87 2.43 -7.51 -10.60
C LEU A 87 3.58 -6.52 -10.43
N LEU A 88 4.64 -6.91 -9.69
CA LEU A 88 5.81 -6.06 -9.51
C LEU A 88 6.60 -5.90 -10.80
N ASP A 89 6.72 -6.97 -11.61
CA ASP A 89 7.42 -6.92 -12.89
C ASP A 89 6.75 -5.96 -13.87
N ILE A 90 5.40 -5.98 -13.92
CA ILE A 90 4.61 -5.05 -14.73
C ILE A 90 4.84 -3.60 -14.29
N HIS A 91 5.12 -3.37 -13.01
CA HIS A 91 5.36 -2.06 -12.43
C HIS A 91 6.83 -1.83 -12.05
N ALA A 92 7.79 -2.47 -12.74
CA ALA A 92 9.20 -2.45 -12.36
C ALA A 92 9.84 -1.05 -12.31
N GLY A 93 9.27 -0.07 -13.02
CA GLY A 93 9.71 1.33 -12.97
C GLY A 93 9.13 2.14 -11.81
N LYS A 94 8.24 1.56 -11.00
CA LYS A 94 7.55 2.26 -9.91
C LYS A 94 8.21 1.98 -8.57
N ARG A 95 8.13 2.95 -7.68
CA ARG A 95 8.54 2.75 -6.30
C ARG A 95 7.53 1.84 -5.60
N VAL A 96 8.02 0.82 -4.91
CA VAL A 96 7.20 -0.09 -4.11
C VAL A 96 7.47 0.16 -2.63
N LEU A 97 6.42 0.27 -1.84
CA LEU A 97 6.45 0.36 -0.38
C LEU A 97 5.57 -0.75 0.19
N ALA A 98 5.88 -1.23 1.39
CA ALA A 98 4.98 -2.09 2.14
C ALA A 98 4.54 -1.44 3.44
N VAL A 99 3.24 -1.55 3.72
CA VAL A 99 2.66 -1.24 5.02
C VAL A 99 2.21 -2.55 5.64
N ILE A 100 2.81 -2.90 6.77
CA ILE A 100 2.38 -4.02 7.60
C ILE A 100 1.39 -3.45 8.63
N SER A 101 0.11 -3.79 8.48
CA SER A 101 -0.97 -3.24 9.31
C SER A 101 -1.37 -4.18 10.45
N LYS A 102 -2.10 -3.67 11.44
CA LYS A 102 -2.59 -4.45 12.60
C LYS A 102 -1.46 -5.06 13.44
N CYS A 103 -0.33 -4.36 13.54
CA CYS A 103 0.82 -4.83 14.32
C CYS A 103 0.55 -4.92 15.83
N ASP A 104 -0.58 -4.40 16.30
CA ASP A 104 -1.08 -4.48 17.67
C ASP A 104 -1.74 -5.83 18.02
N LEU A 105 -1.99 -6.70 17.03
CA LEU A 105 -2.59 -8.00 17.28
C LEU A 105 -1.64 -8.95 18.06
N PRO A 106 -2.16 -9.78 18.97
CA PRO A 106 -1.35 -10.71 19.73
C PRO A 106 -0.77 -11.80 18.81
N GLY A 107 0.50 -12.18 19.07
CA GLY A 107 1.16 -13.28 18.34
C GLY A 107 1.72 -12.90 16.97
N VAL A 108 1.74 -11.60 16.62
CA VAL A 108 2.39 -11.10 15.40
C VAL A 108 3.91 -11.28 15.47
N ASP A 109 4.50 -11.87 14.43
CA ASP A 109 5.94 -11.99 14.21
C ASP A 109 6.34 -11.12 13.00
N LEU A 110 6.72 -9.87 13.27
CA LEU A 110 7.07 -8.90 12.21
C LEU A 110 8.27 -9.36 11.36
N PRO A 111 9.39 -9.87 11.92
CA PRO A 111 10.47 -10.45 11.12
C PRO A 111 10.01 -11.54 10.15
N ALA A 112 9.10 -12.43 10.57
CA ALA A 112 8.54 -13.46 9.69
C ALA A 112 7.68 -12.86 8.57
N VAL A 113 6.87 -11.84 8.88
CA VAL A 113 6.05 -11.12 7.89
C VAL A 113 6.92 -10.39 6.87
N GLU A 114 7.94 -9.63 7.30
CA GLU A 114 8.86 -8.98 6.36
C GLU A 114 9.58 -10.00 5.48
N SER A 115 10.02 -11.13 6.06
CA SER A 115 10.66 -12.21 5.31
C SER A 115 9.72 -12.82 4.27
N LEU A 116 8.43 -12.98 4.60
CA LEU A 116 7.40 -13.40 3.66
C LEU A 116 7.28 -12.41 2.49
N LEU A 117 7.27 -11.10 2.75
CA LEU A 117 7.13 -10.07 1.73
C LEU A 117 8.38 -9.98 0.83
N ARG A 118 9.59 -10.06 1.40
CA ARG A 118 10.85 -10.10 0.64
C ARG A 118 10.89 -11.30 -0.33
N ARG A 119 10.44 -12.48 0.10
CA ARG A 119 10.32 -13.66 -0.79
C ARG A 119 9.37 -13.44 -1.97
N HIS A 120 8.48 -12.45 -1.92
CA HIS A 120 7.58 -12.07 -3.01
C HIS A 120 8.05 -10.83 -3.78
N GLY A 121 9.31 -10.42 -3.61
CA GLY A 121 9.94 -9.32 -4.35
C GLY A 121 9.68 -7.93 -3.76
N ILE A 122 9.06 -7.83 -2.59
CA ILE A 122 8.91 -6.55 -1.89
C ILE A 122 10.10 -6.35 -0.96
N GLU A 123 11.09 -5.59 -1.40
CA GLU A 123 12.31 -5.31 -0.62
C GLU A 123 12.12 -4.24 0.45
N GLY A 124 11.04 -3.48 0.37
CA GLY A 124 10.71 -2.38 1.25
C GLY A 124 11.02 -1.00 0.63
N PRO A 125 10.97 0.08 1.43
CA PRO A 125 10.86 0.07 2.89
C PRO A 125 9.53 -0.45 3.44
N PHE A 126 9.58 -0.98 4.67
CA PHE A 126 8.43 -1.45 5.45
C PHE A 126 8.02 -0.40 6.47
N VAL A 127 6.73 -0.10 6.55
CA VAL A 127 6.12 0.74 7.60
C VAL A 127 5.18 -0.12 8.42
N HIS A 128 5.37 -0.15 9.72
CA HIS A 128 4.51 -0.89 10.65
C HIS A 128 3.44 0.05 11.18
N THR A 129 2.18 -0.35 11.10
CA THR A 129 1.05 0.48 11.55
C THR A 129 0.11 -0.31 12.46
N THR A 130 -0.42 0.40 13.45
CA THR A 130 -1.55 -0.05 14.28
C THR A 130 -2.72 0.92 14.11
N ARG A 131 -3.87 0.62 14.71
CA ARG A 131 -5.10 1.43 14.53
C ARG A 131 -4.92 2.90 14.89
N ASP A 132 -4.19 3.18 15.96
CA ASP A 132 -4.07 4.51 16.58
C ASP A 132 -2.60 4.95 16.66
N ASP A 133 -1.88 4.85 15.54
CA ASP A 133 -0.45 5.18 15.46
C ASP A 133 -0.17 6.36 14.51
N PRO A 134 -0.31 7.62 14.98
CA PRO A 134 -0.03 8.81 14.18
C PRO A 134 1.41 8.89 13.68
N ALA A 135 2.37 8.34 14.43
CA ALA A 135 3.79 8.39 14.08
C ALA A 135 4.09 7.53 12.84
N SER A 136 3.49 6.35 12.75
CA SER A 136 3.60 5.50 11.56
C SER A 136 2.97 6.13 10.32
N ILE A 137 1.81 6.78 10.47
CA ILE A 137 1.14 7.49 9.38
C ILE A 137 2.00 8.65 8.90
N GLU A 138 2.60 9.41 9.81
CA GLU A 138 3.50 10.50 9.46
C GLU A 138 4.77 9.99 8.76
N ARG A 139 5.34 8.87 9.23
CA ARG A 139 6.45 8.24 8.53
C ARG A 139 6.09 7.83 7.10
N LEU A 140 4.88 7.28 6.91
CA LEU A 140 4.40 6.94 5.57
C LEU A 140 4.21 8.19 4.70
N ARG A 141 3.68 9.30 5.25
CA ARG A 141 3.58 10.58 4.51
C ARG A 141 4.94 11.10 4.07
N GLN A 142 5.95 11.05 4.93
CA GLN A 142 7.30 11.44 4.59
C GLN A 142 7.85 10.59 3.44
N LEU A 143 7.72 9.25 3.54
CA LEU A 143 8.13 8.35 2.46
C LEU A 143 7.43 8.68 1.15
N LEU A 144 6.12 8.92 1.17
CA LEU A 144 5.33 9.32 0.00
C LEU A 144 5.65 10.73 -0.54
N SER A 145 6.44 11.52 0.19
CA SER A 145 6.87 12.87 -0.23
C SER A 145 8.34 12.93 -0.69
N GLU A 146 9.16 11.95 -0.31
CA GLU A 146 10.61 11.91 -0.56
C GLU A 146 11.01 11.66 -2.04
N GLY A 147 10.10 11.20 -2.91
CA GLY A 147 10.44 10.74 -4.27
C GLY A 147 10.80 11.82 -5.30
N HIS A 148 10.75 13.11 -4.97
CA HIS A 148 11.14 14.19 -5.89
C HIS A 148 12.67 14.34 -6.08
N ARG A 149 13.51 13.68 -5.27
CA ARG A 149 14.95 13.96 -5.24
C ARG A 149 15.81 13.27 -6.30
N ILE A 150 15.28 12.29 -7.05
CA ILE A 150 16.12 11.48 -7.95
C ILE A 150 16.11 12.00 -9.40
N GLU A 151 15.07 12.71 -9.84
CA GLU A 151 15.01 13.25 -11.21
C GLU A 151 15.73 14.59 -11.39
N GLU A 152 16.04 15.33 -10.31
CA GLU A 152 16.78 16.59 -10.39
C GLU A 152 18.31 16.43 -10.36
N GLU A 153 18.85 15.28 -9.94
CA GLU A 153 20.31 15.01 -9.96
C GLU A 153 20.82 14.40 -11.28
N LEU A 154 19.93 14.17 -12.25
CA LEU A 154 20.24 13.59 -13.57
C LEU A 154 19.88 14.51 -14.75
N LYS A 155 19.66 15.81 -14.51
CA LYS A 155 19.61 16.87 -15.53
C LYS A 155 20.74 17.86 -15.33
#